data_AF-A0A858ATL3-F1
#
_entry.id   AF-A0A858ATL3-F1
#
_cell.length_a   1.000
_cell.length_b   1.000
_cell.length_c   1.000
_cell.angle_alpha   90.00
_cell.angle_beta   90.00
_cell.angle_gamma   90.00
#
_symmetry.space_group_name_H-M   'P 1'
#
loop_
_entity.id
_entity.type
_entity.pdbx_description
1 polymer ?
#
loop_
_entity_poly.entity_id
_entity_poly.type
_entity_poly.pdbx_seq_one_letter_code
_entity_poly.pdbx_strand_id
1 'polypeptide(L)'
;MRKLLSVISATTLVGTSAMSVVSCSSNKYFQQFKGWIDNKESFLLYIGADNCPHCQDFENTQKDHKEKFDGLINDLNNSYNTKISDITTPDPDSKTAYGEKLNNKVDLRTFKTEDYNNKFTEKWSKNILNWVIDQVTEILKQELMKTVSSEKIATKMAKDKTKAYFDNSENLGFPMFLLIRNGKLVSWEVGFGTDAPGGWTETLLDQWFLPIEEAMKNDTQESAIIKRIMDSSKTEIEGDGG
;
A
#
# COMPACT_ATOMS: atom_id res chain seq x y z
N MET A 1 26.67 -41.91 48.20
CA MET A 1 25.31 -41.39 47.89
C MET A 1 25.36 -39.88 47.90
N ARG A 2 24.84 -39.26 46.83
CA ARG A 2 24.22 -37.91 46.77
C ARG A 2 25.18 -36.71 47.02
N LYS A 3 25.51 -35.92 45.98
CA LYS A 3 24.78 -34.68 45.54
C LYS A 3 24.98 -33.57 46.59
N LEU A 4 25.45 -32.34 46.36
CA LEU A 4 25.37 -31.36 45.26
C LEU A 4 26.40 -30.24 45.59
N LEU A 5 27.23 -29.81 44.63
CA LEU A 5 27.13 -28.58 43.81
C LEU A 5 27.46 -27.24 44.50
N SER A 6 28.40 -26.56 43.83
CA SER A 6 28.47 -25.11 43.54
C SER A 6 28.85 -24.15 44.66
N VAL A 7 29.98 -23.45 44.47
CA VAL A 7 30.02 -21.98 44.26
C VAL A 7 31.28 -21.65 43.45
N ILE A 8 31.13 -21.45 42.13
CA ILE A 8 32.07 -20.62 41.37
C ILE A 8 31.38 -19.26 41.27
N SER A 9 31.88 -18.30 42.03
CA SER A 9 31.47 -16.91 41.93
C SER A 9 32.70 -16.07 41.66
N ALA A 10 32.50 -15.04 40.82
CA ALA A 10 33.48 -14.10 40.29
C ALA A 10 34.26 -14.70 39.10
N THR A 11 34.33 -14.09 37.92
CA THR A 11 34.05 -12.70 37.55
C THR A 11 33.99 -12.72 36.01
N THR A 12 32.93 -12.22 35.40
CA THR A 12 33.05 -11.68 34.05
C THR A 12 32.36 -10.34 34.02
N LEU A 13 33.22 -9.36 34.30
CA LEU A 13 33.23 -7.99 33.80
C LEU A 13 32.03 -7.65 32.91
N VAL A 14 31.26 -6.67 33.38
CA VAL A 14 30.28 -5.93 32.59
C VAL A 14 31.04 -5.24 31.47
N GLY A 15 31.23 -5.94 30.36
CA GLY A 15 31.51 -5.34 29.08
C GLY A 15 30.19 -4.76 28.60
N THR A 16 29.95 -3.48 28.90
CA THR A 16 29.03 -2.66 28.09
C THR A 16 29.63 -2.58 26.69
N SER A 17 29.46 -3.64 25.90
CA SER A 17 29.38 -3.46 24.46
C SER A 17 28.11 -2.65 24.24
N ALA A 18 28.29 -1.33 24.14
CA ALA A 18 27.43 -0.50 23.33
C ALA A 18 27.47 -1.11 21.93
N MET A 19 26.66 -2.14 21.71
CA MET A 19 26.31 -2.57 20.38
C MET A 19 25.51 -1.41 19.84
N SER A 20 26.16 -0.62 19.01
CA SER A 20 25.52 0.19 17.99
C SER A 20 24.50 -0.69 17.28
N VAL A 21 23.24 -0.66 17.74
CA VAL A 21 22.09 -1.19 17.01
C VAL A 21 21.77 -0.18 15.91
N VAL A 22 22.72 0.01 15.00
CA VAL A 22 22.55 0.84 13.81
C VAL A 22 22.62 -0.13 12.63
N SER A 23 21.53 -0.16 11.86
CA SER A 23 21.46 -0.71 10.48
C SER A 23 20.93 -2.14 10.25
N CYS A 24 19.96 -2.62 11.05
CA CYS A 24 19.02 -3.67 10.59
C CYS A 24 17.53 -3.31 10.78
N SER A 25 17.21 -2.28 11.57
CA SER A 25 15.82 -1.85 11.82
C SER A 25 15.20 -1.07 10.66
N SER A 26 16.00 -0.31 9.89
CA SER A 26 15.51 0.65 8.89
C SER A 26 14.80 0.04 7.67
N ASN A 27 14.81 -1.30 7.54
CA ASN A 27 14.12 -2.01 6.45
C ASN A 27 13.13 -3.09 6.95
N LYS A 28 12.85 -3.14 8.26
CA LYS A 28 12.00 -4.17 8.87
C LYS A 28 10.59 -4.17 8.26
N TYR A 29 9.99 -3.00 8.09
CA TYR A 29 8.65 -2.88 7.48
C TYR A 29 8.61 -3.38 6.04
N PHE A 30 9.64 -3.12 5.24
CA PHE A 30 9.67 -3.66 3.88
C PHE A 30 9.84 -5.18 3.85
N GLN A 31 10.64 -5.77 4.75
CA GLN A 31 10.75 -7.23 4.83
C GLN A 31 9.43 -7.87 5.27
N GLN A 32 8.73 -7.24 6.21
CA GLN A 32 7.39 -7.68 6.62
C GLN A 32 6.39 -7.57 5.48
N PHE A 33 6.36 -6.42 4.79
CA PHE A 33 5.57 -6.20 3.58
C PHE A 33 5.82 -7.28 2.53
N LYS A 34 7.09 -7.51 2.20
CA LYS A 34 7.49 -8.52 1.22
C LYS A 34 7.05 -9.92 1.63
N GLY A 35 7.17 -10.27 2.92
CA GLY A 35 6.67 -11.54 3.44
C GLY A 35 5.18 -11.73 3.16
N TRP A 36 4.37 -10.68 3.37
CA TRP A 36 2.94 -10.71 3.05
C TRP A 36 2.66 -10.86 1.56
N ILE A 37 3.44 -10.18 0.71
CA ILE A 37 3.35 -10.30 -0.75
C ILE A 37 3.70 -11.73 -1.21
N ASP A 38 4.82 -12.27 -0.73
CA ASP A 38 5.30 -13.61 -1.09
C ASP A 38 4.32 -14.71 -0.60
N ASN A 39 3.66 -14.48 0.54
CA ASN A 39 2.59 -15.34 1.07
C ASN A 39 1.24 -15.16 0.36
N LYS A 40 1.15 -14.29 -0.65
CA LYS A 40 -0.09 -13.94 -1.36
C LYS A 40 -1.20 -13.49 -0.41
N GLU A 41 -0.86 -12.66 0.57
CA GLU A 41 -1.87 -12.13 1.49
C GLU A 41 -2.68 -11.01 0.84
N SER A 42 -3.92 -10.82 1.30
CA SER A 42 -4.81 -9.71 0.94
C SER A 42 -5.00 -8.80 2.14
N PHE A 43 -4.78 -7.49 1.96
CA PHE A 43 -4.80 -6.52 3.04
C PHE A 43 -4.92 -5.08 2.51
N LEU A 44 -5.38 -4.18 3.36
CA LEU A 44 -5.30 -2.74 3.17
C LEU A 44 -4.14 -2.22 4.00
N LEU A 45 -3.07 -1.72 3.36
CA LEU A 45 -1.93 -1.15 4.07
C LEU A 45 -2.08 0.36 4.15
N TYR A 46 -2.19 0.87 5.37
CA TYR A 46 -2.07 2.28 5.72
C TYR A 46 -0.59 2.63 6.00
N ILE A 47 -0.11 3.69 5.35
CA ILE A 47 1.22 4.27 5.54
C ILE A 47 1.06 5.74 5.93
N GLY A 48 1.53 6.10 7.13
CA GLY A 48 1.37 7.46 7.67
C GLY A 48 2.59 7.97 8.43
N ALA A 49 2.41 9.11 9.09
CA ALA A 49 3.38 9.69 10.01
C ALA A 49 2.70 10.17 11.29
N ASP A 50 3.41 10.09 12.42
CA ASP A 50 2.85 10.47 13.72
C ASP A 50 2.52 11.97 13.82
N ASN A 51 3.32 12.84 13.18
CA ASN A 51 3.12 14.29 13.14
C ASN A 51 2.35 14.80 11.90
N CYS A 52 1.63 13.93 11.19
CA CYS A 52 0.83 14.26 10.02
C CYS A 52 -0.65 14.49 10.43
N PRO A 53 -1.21 15.71 10.30
CA PRO A 53 -2.58 16.01 10.73
C PRO A 53 -3.62 15.07 10.10
N HIS A 54 -3.63 14.94 8.77
CA HIS A 54 -4.55 14.03 8.08
C HIS A 54 -4.38 12.55 8.44
N CYS A 55 -3.20 12.16 8.93
CA CYS A 55 -2.94 10.83 9.43
C CYS A 55 -3.62 10.63 10.79
N GLN A 56 -3.50 11.62 11.67
CA GLN A 56 -4.19 11.64 12.97
C GLN A 56 -5.70 11.70 12.79
N ASP A 57 -6.19 12.46 11.81
CA ASP A 57 -7.61 12.55 11.47
C ASP A 57 -8.18 11.17 11.08
N PHE A 58 -7.48 10.44 10.20
CA PHE A 58 -7.83 9.06 9.86
C PHE A 58 -7.87 8.16 11.09
N GLU A 59 -6.82 8.18 11.89
CA GLU A 59 -6.69 7.32 13.06
C GLU A 59 -7.76 7.60 14.12
N ASN A 60 -8.06 8.88 14.37
CA ASN A 60 -9.11 9.28 15.28
C ASN A 60 -10.48 8.84 14.76
N THR A 61 -10.76 9.08 13.47
CA THR A 61 -12.03 8.67 12.86
C THR A 61 -12.20 7.15 12.89
N GLN A 62 -11.15 6.40 12.55
CA GLN A 62 -11.14 4.95 12.61
C GLN A 62 -11.40 4.44 14.04
N LYS A 63 -10.79 5.09 15.03
CA LYS A 63 -10.96 4.73 16.44
C LYS A 63 -12.36 5.05 16.97
N ASP A 64 -12.86 6.25 16.68
CA ASP A 64 -14.14 6.75 17.17
C ASP A 64 -15.32 6.04 16.51
N HIS A 65 -15.15 5.59 15.26
CA HIS A 65 -16.15 4.87 14.48
C HIS A 65 -15.72 3.43 14.16
N LYS A 66 -15.08 2.76 15.13
CA LYS A 66 -14.50 1.42 14.94
C LYS A 66 -15.49 0.39 14.40
N GLU A 67 -16.71 0.33 14.93
CA GLU A 67 -17.71 -0.65 14.50
C GLU A 67 -18.06 -0.48 13.02
N LYS A 68 -18.19 0.77 12.57
CA LYS A 68 -18.44 1.09 11.17
C LYS A 68 -17.25 0.74 10.29
N PHE A 69 -16.03 1.09 10.70
CA PHE A 69 -14.82 0.73 9.97
C PHE A 69 -14.67 -0.80 9.83
N ASP A 70 -14.86 -1.55 10.91
CA ASP A 70 -14.84 -3.02 10.88
C ASP A 70 -15.95 -3.58 9.99
N GLY A 71 -17.13 -2.95 9.98
CA GLY A 71 -18.23 -3.22 9.05
C GLY A 71 -17.81 -3.07 7.59
N LEU A 72 -17.22 -1.94 7.22
CA LEU A 72 -16.72 -1.67 5.87
C LEU A 72 -15.68 -2.72 5.42
N ILE A 73 -14.74 -3.11 6.28
CA ILE A 73 -13.76 -4.16 5.98
C ILE A 73 -14.44 -5.53 5.80
N ASN A 74 -15.43 -5.85 6.63
CA ASN A 74 -16.20 -7.10 6.47
C ASN A 74 -17.00 -7.11 5.16
N ASP A 75 -17.62 -5.98 4.82
CA ASP A 75 -18.40 -5.82 3.59
C ASP A 75 -17.51 -5.89 2.36
N LEU A 76 -16.30 -5.33 2.40
CA LEU A 76 -15.28 -5.50 1.36
C LEU A 76 -14.98 -6.98 1.08
N ASN A 77 -14.78 -7.77 2.14
CA ASN A 77 -14.53 -9.20 2.04
C ASN A 77 -15.75 -9.95 1.48
N ASN A 78 -16.94 -9.68 2.00
CA ASN A 78 -18.17 -10.38 1.62
C ASN A 78 -18.57 -10.06 0.18
N SER A 79 -18.51 -8.77 -0.19
CA SER A 79 -18.87 -8.29 -1.52
C SER A 79 -17.94 -8.85 -2.59
N TYR A 80 -16.63 -8.88 -2.34
CA TYR A 80 -15.68 -9.50 -3.26
C TYR A 80 -15.94 -11.00 -3.41
N ASN A 81 -16.07 -11.75 -2.30
CA ASN A 81 -16.35 -13.19 -2.34
C ASN A 81 -17.65 -13.52 -3.08
N THR A 82 -18.68 -12.68 -2.92
CA THR A 82 -19.93 -12.79 -3.67
C THR A 82 -19.70 -12.57 -5.15
N LYS A 83 -18.97 -11.51 -5.51
CA LYS A 83 -18.69 -11.13 -6.90
C LYS A 83 -17.92 -12.21 -7.68
N ILE A 84 -17.00 -12.92 -7.02
CA ILE A 84 -16.18 -13.95 -7.66
C ILE A 84 -16.77 -15.37 -7.56
N SER A 85 -17.91 -15.56 -6.88
CA SER A 85 -18.47 -16.90 -6.61
C SER A 85 -18.80 -17.70 -7.87
N ASP A 86 -19.13 -17.02 -8.97
CA ASP A 86 -19.46 -17.63 -10.27
C ASP A 86 -18.24 -17.76 -11.21
N ILE A 87 -17.06 -17.28 -10.80
CA ILE A 87 -15.84 -17.34 -11.61
C ILE A 87 -15.19 -18.72 -11.43
N THR A 88 -15.34 -19.58 -12.43
CA THR A 88 -14.82 -20.97 -12.38
C THR A 88 -13.33 -21.05 -12.69
N THR A 89 -12.81 -20.17 -13.54
CA THR A 89 -11.40 -20.13 -13.92
C THR A 89 -10.94 -18.68 -13.92
N PRO A 90 -10.21 -18.22 -12.88
CA PRO A 90 -9.63 -16.88 -12.86
C PRO A 90 -8.63 -16.69 -14.00
N ASP A 91 -8.47 -15.46 -14.46
CA ASP A 91 -7.45 -15.12 -15.45
C ASP A 91 -6.05 -15.27 -14.83
N PRO A 92 -5.22 -16.23 -15.29
CA PRO A 92 -3.88 -16.42 -14.75
C PRO A 92 -2.95 -15.23 -15.03
N ASP A 93 -3.25 -14.41 -16.04
CA ASP A 93 -2.42 -13.29 -16.46
C ASP A 93 -2.76 -11.98 -15.74
N SER A 94 -3.85 -11.95 -14.96
CA SER A 94 -4.26 -10.76 -14.22
C SER A 94 -3.15 -10.27 -13.29
N LYS A 95 -2.80 -8.99 -13.44
CA LYS A 95 -1.83 -8.28 -12.60
C LYS A 95 -2.42 -7.77 -11.29
N THR A 96 -3.74 -7.85 -11.13
CA THR A 96 -4.42 -7.47 -9.87
C THR A 96 -5.04 -8.68 -9.14
N ALA A 97 -4.92 -9.90 -9.68
CA ALA A 97 -5.51 -11.13 -9.11
C ALA A 97 -7.04 -11.10 -9.04
N TYR A 98 -7.70 -10.41 -9.98
CA TYR A 98 -9.16 -10.42 -10.02
C TYR A 98 -9.68 -11.84 -10.31
N GLY A 99 -10.80 -12.20 -9.69
CA GLY A 99 -11.41 -13.53 -9.79
C GLY A 99 -10.76 -14.61 -8.93
N GLU A 100 -9.56 -14.39 -8.37
CA GLU A 100 -8.94 -15.36 -7.47
C GLU A 100 -9.61 -15.33 -6.08
N LYS A 101 -9.85 -16.49 -5.47
CA LYS A 101 -10.28 -16.57 -4.07
C LYS A 101 -9.22 -15.92 -3.17
N LEU A 102 -9.66 -15.11 -2.20
CA LEU A 102 -8.75 -14.49 -1.25
C LEU A 102 -8.06 -15.54 -0.38
N ASN A 103 -6.74 -15.45 -0.26
CA ASN A 103 -5.95 -16.33 0.60
C ASN A 103 -6.25 -16.13 2.10
N ASN A 104 -6.62 -14.92 2.48
CA ASN A 104 -7.06 -14.53 3.81
C ASN A 104 -8.10 -13.40 3.71
N LYS A 105 -8.80 -13.11 4.81
CA LYS A 105 -9.65 -11.91 4.87
C LYS A 105 -8.78 -10.67 4.80
N VAL A 106 -9.19 -9.68 4.01
CA VAL A 106 -8.61 -8.33 4.00
C VAL A 106 -8.74 -7.76 5.40
N ASP A 107 -7.61 -7.31 5.94
CA ASP A 107 -7.50 -6.57 7.20
C ASP A 107 -6.71 -5.26 6.98
N LEU A 108 -6.83 -4.32 7.93
CA LEU A 108 -6.01 -3.11 7.93
C LEU A 108 -4.65 -3.41 8.57
N ARG A 109 -3.58 -3.01 7.89
CA ARG A 109 -2.19 -3.06 8.37
C ARG A 109 -1.61 -1.67 8.37
N THR A 110 -0.68 -1.41 9.28
CA THR A 110 -0.17 -0.06 9.52
C THR A 110 1.34 -0.04 9.54
N PHE A 111 1.93 0.86 8.74
CA PHE A 111 3.29 1.35 8.92
C PHE A 111 3.29 2.84 9.15
N LYS A 112 4.11 3.30 10.09
CA LYS A 112 4.28 4.72 10.37
C LYS A 112 5.73 5.10 10.47
N THR A 113 6.01 6.34 10.07
CA THR A 113 7.23 7.05 10.43
C THR A 113 6.94 8.08 11.52
N GLU A 114 7.97 8.53 12.22
CA GLU A 114 7.82 9.56 13.25
C GLU A 114 7.54 10.95 12.64
N ASP A 115 8.14 11.24 11.47
CA ASP A 115 8.08 12.57 10.83
C ASP A 115 7.54 12.51 9.39
N TYR A 116 6.52 13.32 9.11
CA TYR A 116 5.91 13.56 7.81
C TYR A 116 6.94 14.00 6.76
N ASN A 117 7.96 14.76 7.15
CA ASN A 117 9.04 15.13 6.24
C ASN A 117 9.85 13.93 5.75
N ASN A 118 9.76 12.80 6.46
CA ASN A 118 10.35 11.53 6.03
C ASN A 118 9.46 10.71 5.08
N LYS A 119 8.38 11.32 4.54
CA LYS A 119 7.51 10.66 3.56
C LYS A 119 8.33 10.11 2.40
N PHE A 120 8.34 8.79 2.28
CA PHE A 120 9.10 8.06 1.26
C PHE A 120 10.59 8.44 1.18
N THR A 121 11.20 8.91 2.28
CA THR A 121 12.65 9.15 2.36
C THR A 121 13.38 8.02 3.08
N GLU A 122 12.70 7.32 3.98
CA GLU A 122 13.22 6.14 4.67
C GLU A 122 13.39 4.95 3.72
N LYS A 123 14.35 4.07 4.04
CA LYS A 123 14.69 2.93 3.18
C LYS A 123 13.49 2.00 2.95
N TRP A 124 12.73 1.69 4.00
CA TRP A 124 11.57 0.80 3.89
C TRP A 124 10.45 1.41 3.02
N SER A 125 10.12 2.69 3.22
CA SER A 125 9.04 3.36 2.50
C SER A 125 9.41 3.60 1.04
N LYS A 126 10.67 3.95 0.75
CA LYS A 126 11.22 3.94 -0.61
C LYS A 126 11.08 2.58 -1.30
N ASN A 127 11.37 1.49 -0.59
CA ASN A 127 11.28 0.16 -1.18
C ASN A 127 9.83 -0.26 -1.46
N ILE A 128 8.87 0.11 -0.60
CA ILE A 128 7.44 -0.10 -0.86
C ILE A 128 7.01 0.74 -2.08
N LEU A 129 7.38 2.01 -2.15
CA LEU A 129 7.06 2.87 -3.30
C LEU A 129 7.65 2.33 -4.60
N ASN A 130 8.91 1.90 -4.59
CA ASN A 130 9.54 1.27 -5.75
C ASN A 130 8.78 0.01 -6.18
N TRP A 131 8.35 -0.82 -5.22
CA TRP A 131 7.52 -1.98 -5.52
C TRP A 131 6.18 -1.58 -6.16
N VAL A 132 5.49 -0.55 -5.66
CA VAL A 132 4.26 0.00 -6.25
C VAL A 132 4.51 0.48 -7.68
N ILE A 133 5.56 1.27 -7.90
CA ILE A 133 5.98 1.75 -9.23
C ILE A 133 6.23 0.57 -10.16
N ASP A 134 6.91 -0.48 -9.71
CA ASP A 134 7.20 -1.65 -10.53
C ASP A 134 5.91 -2.41 -10.90
N GLN A 135 4.97 -2.59 -9.96
CA GLN A 135 3.66 -3.22 -10.25
C GLN A 135 2.87 -2.42 -11.30
N VAL A 136 2.77 -1.10 -11.13
CA VAL A 136 2.04 -0.23 -12.07
C VAL A 136 2.74 -0.16 -13.43
N THR A 137 4.08 -0.17 -13.44
CA THR A 137 4.88 -0.21 -14.68
C THR A 137 4.56 -1.47 -15.48
N GLU A 138 4.46 -2.63 -14.83
CA GLU A 138 4.15 -3.89 -15.52
C GLU A 138 2.74 -3.89 -16.12
N ILE A 139 1.75 -3.33 -15.42
CA ILE A 139 0.38 -3.15 -15.94
C ILE A 139 0.39 -2.24 -17.17
N LEU A 140 1.03 -1.07 -17.07
CA LEU A 140 1.08 -0.10 -18.18
C LEU A 140 1.88 -0.64 -19.37
N LYS A 141 2.94 -1.42 -19.13
CA LYS A 141 3.74 -2.05 -20.20
C LYS A 141 2.87 -2.95 -21.08
N GLN A 142 1.96 -3.75 -20.50
CA GLN A 142 1.07 -4.62 -21.27
C GLN A 142 0.19 -3.82 -22.24
N GLU A 143 -0.29 -2.65 -21.83
CA GLU A 143 -1.05 -1.76 -22.70
C GLU A 143 -0.18 -1.18 -23.82
N LEU A 144 1.00 -0.67 -23.48
CA LEU A 144 1.91 -0.08 -24.47
C LEU A 144 2.36 -1.11 -25.51
N MET A 145 2.55 -2.37 -25.11
CA MET A 145 2.92 -3.46 -26.04
C MET A 145 1.86 -3.75 -27.11
N LYS A 146 0.61 -3.28 -26.96
CA LYS A 146 -0.42 -3.35 -28.01
C LYS A 146 -0.13 -2.41 -29.18
N THR A 147 0.68 -1.38 -28.97
CA THR A 147 1.00 -0.34 -29.97
C THR A 147 2.49 -0.24 -30.27
N VAL A 148 3.36 -0.64 -29.33
CA VAL A 148 4.82 -0.60 -29.44
C VAL A 148 5.35 -2.03 -29.53
N SER A 149 5.98 -2.38 -30.66
CA SER A 149 6.49 -3.73 -30.90
C SER A 149 7.77 -4.07 -30.13
N SER A 150 8.50 -3.07 -29.64
CA SER A 150 9.74 -3.26 -28.87
C SER A 150 9.47 -3.27 -27.37
N GLU A 151 9.66 -4.42 -26.74
CA GLU A 151 9.54 -4.58 -25.28
C GLU A 151 10.43 -3.61 -24.49
N LYS A 152 11.66 -3.38 -24.95
CA LYS A 152 12.58 -2.43 -24.32
C LYS A 152 12.03 -1.00 -24.32
N ILE A 153 11.43 -0.58 -25.44
CA ILE A 153 10.84 0.76 -25.57
C ILE A 153 9.59 0.86 -24.70
N ALA A 154 8.69 -0.13 -24.76
CA ALA A 154 7.48 -0.16 -23.93
C ALA A 154 7.80 -0.14 -22.43
N THR A 155 8.79 -0.92 -21.99
CA THR A 155 9.25 -0.95 -20.60
C THR A 155 9.76 0.41 -20.15
N LYS A 156 10.60 1.06 -20.98
CA LYS A 156 11.12 2.39 -20.67
C LYS A 156 9.98 3.41 -20.58
N MET A 157 9.09 3.46 -21.56
CA MET A 157 7.96 4.38 -21.58
C MET A 157 7.02 4.18 -20.39
N ALA A 158 6.70 2.93 -20.05
CA ALA A 158 5.88 2.61 -18.89
C ALA A 158 6.53 3.12 -17.61
N LYS A 159 7.82 2.81 -17.41
CA LYS A 159 8.56 3.23 -16.22
C LYS A 159 8.66 4.75 -16.10
N ASP A 160 8.94 5.44 -17.20
CA ASP A 160 9.05 6.90 -17.22
C ASP A 160 7.70 7.55 -16.86
N LYS A 161 6.59 7.06 -17.43
CA LYS A 161 5.23 7.56 -17.12
C LYS A 161 4.80 7.26 -15.68
N THR A 162 5.03 6.05 -15.20
CA THR A 162 4.67 5.68 -13.83
C THR A 162 5.48 6.46 -12.81
N LYS A 163 6.78 6.65 -13.03
CA LYS A 163 7.60 7.50 -12.17
C LYS A 163 7.12 8.94 -12.15
N ALA A 164 6.89 9.54 -13.32
CA ALA A 164 6.39 10.90 -13.41
C ALA A 164 5.06 11.09 -12.64
N TYR A 165 4.17 10.08 -12.69
CA TYR A 165 2.94 10.08 -11.90
C TYR A 165 3.20 10.15 -10.39
N PHE A 166 4.10 9.29 -9.87
CA PHE A 166 4.40 9.22 -8.44
C PHE A 166 5.41 10.28 -7.97
N ASP A 167 6.11 10.98 -8.86
CA ASP A 167 6.94 12.13 -8.52
C ASP A 167 6.09 13.39 -8.26
N ASN A 168 4.82 13.41 -8.72
CA ASN A 168 3.86 14.46 -8.40
C ASN A 168 3.37 14.33 -6.94
N SER A 169 3.52 15.41 -6.16
CA SER A 169 3.15 15.48 -4.73
C SER A 169 1.67 15.23 -4.43
N GLU A 170 0.77 15.41 -5.39
CA GLU A 170 -0.65 15.10 -5.24
C GLU A 170 -0.92 13.59 -5.25
N ASN A 171 -0.05 12.82 -5.92
CA ASN A 171 -0.14 11.37 -6.05
C ASN A 171 0.77 10.62 -5.08
N LEU A 172 1.58 11.34 -4.30
CA LEU A 172 2.51 10.80 -3.33
C LEU A 172 2.52 11.63 -2.04
N GLY A 173 1.85 11.11 -1.01
CA GLY A 173 1.71 11.79 0.27
C GLY A 173 1.31 10.86 1.40
N PHE A 174 1.18 11.43 2.59
CA PHE A 174 0.58 10.75 3.74
C PHE A 174 -0.78 11.38 4.09
N PRO A 175 -1.75 10.59 4.57
CA PRO A 175 -1.70 9.12 4.61
C PRO A 175 -1.79 8.50 3.21
N MET A 176 -1.12 7.37 3.00
CA MET A 176 -1.24 6.55 1.79
C MET A 176 -1.87 5.22 2.14
N PHE A 177 -2.75 4.73 1.29
CA PHE A 177 -3.42 3.45 1.44
C PHE A 177 -3.12 2.58 0.22
N LEU A 178 -2.68 1.35 0.44
CA LEU A 178 -2.44 0.38 -0.62
C LEU A 178 -3.40 -0.80 -0.45
N LEU A 179 -4.25 -1.03 -1.43
CA LEU A 179 -5.11 -2.21 -1.47
C LEU A 179 -4.35 -3.35 -2.17
N ILE A 180 -4.09 -4.42 -1.43
CA ILE A 180 -3.41 -5.62 -1.90
C ILE A 180 -4.38 -6.79 -1.93
N ARG A 181 -4.40 -7.52 -3.04
CA ARG A 181 -5.17 -8.75 -3.22
C ARG A 181 -4.24 -9.86 -3.68
N ASN A 182 -4.17 -10.93 -2.89
CA ASN A 182 -3.32 -12.10 -3.13
C ASN A 182 -1.87 -11.74 -3.50
N GLY A 183 -1.28 -10.76 -2.78
CA GLY A 183 0.07 -10.26 -3.04
C GLY A 183 0.22 -9.34 -4.26
N LYS A 184 -0.86 -8.99 -4.96
CA LYS A 184 -0.84 -8.06 -6.10
C LYS A 184 -1.46 -6.71 -5.72
N LEU A 185 -0.93 -5.64 -6.30
CA LEU A 185 -1.48 -4.29 -6.12
C LEU A 185 -2.83 -4.17 -6.85
N VAL A 186 -3.86 -3.65 -6.18
CA VAL A 186 -5.19 -3.41 -6.76
C VAL A 186 -5.46 -1.92 -6.92
N SER A 187 -5.20 -1.12 -5.89
CA SER A 187 -5.34 0.33 -5.93
C SER A 187 -4.43 0.98 -4.90
N TRP A 188 -4.27 2.30 -5.02
CA TRP A 188 -3.66 3.15 -4.02
C TRP A 188 -4.50 4.42 -3.85
N GLU A 189 -4.65 4.90 -2.62
CA GLU A 189 -5.27 6.19 -2.33
C GLU A 189 -4.34 7.04 -1.48
N VAL A 190 -4.41 8.36 -1.68
CA VAL A 190 -3.59 9.34 -0.96
C VAL A 190 -4.51 10.36 -0.33
N GLY A 191 -4.23 10.70 0.92
CA GLY A 191 -5.04 11.61 1.72
C GLY A 191 -6.20 10.90 2.41
N PHE A 192 -6.79 11.62 3.36
CA PHE A 192 -8.01 11.20 4.05
C PHE A 192 -8.85 12.45 4.26
N GLY A 193 -9.86 12.62 3.40
CA GLY A 193 -10.85 13.70 3.46
C GLY A 193 -10.31 15.13 3.47
N THR A 194 -11.24 16.08 3.46
CA THR A 194 -10.99 17.48 3.85
C THR A 194 -12.05 17.86 4.87
N ASP A 195 -11.71 18.78 5.79
CA ASP A 195 -12.60 19.20 6.89
C ASP A 195 -14.00 19.57 6.37
N ALA A 196 -14.95 18.64 6.54
CA ALA A 196 -16.35 18.93 6.28
C ALA A 196 -16.89 19.86 7.39
N PRO A 197 -17.80 20.80 7.07
CA PRO A 197 -18.48 21.58 8.09
C PRO A 197 -19.26 20.62 9.02
N GLY A 198 -18.73 20.36 10.22
CA GLY A 198 -19.23 19.33 11.13
C GLY A 198 -18.17 18.40 11.72
N GLY A 199 -16.92 18.48 11.23
CA GLY A 199 -15.80 17.67 11.70
C GLY A 199 -15.68 16.33 10.96
N TRP A 200 -14.79 15.47 11.46
CA TRP A 200 -14.55 14.13 10.93
C TRP A 200 -15.74 13.21 11.30
N THR A 201 -16.49 12.78 10.29
CA THR A 201 -17.78 12.07 10.45
C THR A 201 -17.74 10.67 9.84
N GLU A 202 -18.70 9.82 10.22
CA GLU A 202 -18.92 8.50 9.60
C GLU A 202 -19.07 8.56 8.07
N THR A 203 -19.67 9.64 7.55
CA THR A 203 -19.83 9.86 6.10
C THR A 203 -18.49 9.95 5.40
N LEU A 204 -17.47 10.47 6.08
CA LEU A 204 -16.14 10.59 5.50
C LEU A 204 -15.44 9.23 5.38
N LEU A 205 -15.67 8.32 6.34
CA LEU A 205 -15.22 6.94 6.20
C LEU A 205 -15.85 6.28 4.98
N ASP A 206 -17.16 6.47 4.76
CA ASP A 206 -17.85 5.91 3.60
C ASP A 206 -17.27 6.46 2.29
N GLN A 207 -17.10 7.78 2.20
CA GLN A 207 -16.56 8.45 1.00
C GLN A 207 -15.12 8.02 0.70
N TRP A 208 -14.28 7.91 1.72
CA TRP A 208 -12.90 7.46 1.57
C TRP A 208 -12.82 5.97 1.22
N PHE A 209 -13.69 5.13 1.78
CA PHE A 209 -13.65 3.69 1.56
C PHE A 209 -14.27 3.26 0.24
N LEU A 210 -15.21 4.03 -0.32
CA LEU A 210 -15.87 3.75 -1.60
C LEU A 210 -14.89 3.42 -2.74
N PRO A 211 -13.86 4.22 -3.06
CA PRO A 211 -12.91 3.89 -4.12
C PRO A 211 -12.12 2.59 -3.85
N ILE A 212 -11.86 2.26 -2.59
CA ILE A 212 -11.21 0.99 -2.19
C ILE A 212 -12.15 -0.18 -2.48
N GLU A 213 -13.42 -0.05 -2.12
CA GLU A 213 -14.44 -1.08 -2.37
C GLU A 213 -14.69 -1.29 -3.86
N GLU A 214 -14.82 -0.20 -4.63
CA GLU A 214 -14.98 -0.24 -6.08
C GLU A 214 -13.80 -0.93 -6.75
N ALA A 215 -12.57 -0.53 -6.41
CA ALA A 215 -11.36 -1.12 -6.97
C ALA A 215 -11.25 -2.62 -6.67
N MET A 216 -11.64 -3.05 -5.47
CA MET A 216 -11.62 -4.46 -5.08
C MET A 216 -12.53 -5.31 -5.96
N LYS A 217 -13.69 -4.79 -6.37
CA LYS A 217 -14.71 -5.51 -7.14
C LYS A 217 -14.61 -5.32 -8.66
N ASN A 218 -13.71 -4.46 -9.13
CA ASN A 218 -13.58 -4.11 -10.53
C ASN A 218 -12.78 -5.15 -11.31
N ASP A 219 -13.42 -5.81 -12.28
CA ASP A 219 -12.80 -6.75 -13.21
C ASP A 219 -11.91 -6.06 -14.27
N THR A 220 -12.12 -4.77 -14.48
CA THR A 220 -11.33 -3.91 -15.38
C THR A 220 -10.32 -3.02 -14.63
N GLN A 221 -9.95 -3.39 -13.40
CA GLN A 221 -9.11 -2.55 -12.54
C GLN A 221 -7.75 -2.19 -13.17
N GLU A 222 -7.17 -3.08 -13.96
CA GLU A 222 -5.94 -2.80 -14.70
C GLU A 222 -6.12 -1.63 -15.69
N SER A 223 -7.26 -1.57 -16.38
CA SER A 223 -7.61 -0.43 -17.24
C SER A 223 -7.84 0.85 -16.44
N ALA A 224 -8.42 0.76 -15.24
CA ALA A 224 -8.59 1.92 -14.36
C ALA A 224 -7.22 2.48 -13.90
N ILE A 225 -6.28 1.61 -13.54
CA ILE A 225 -4.89 1.97 -13.22
C ILE A 225 -4.23 2.67 -14.42
N ILE A 226 -4.32 2.08 -15.61
CA ILE A 226 -3.75 2.66 -16.85
C ILE A 226 -4.31 4.05 -17.08
N LYS A 227 -5.63 4.21 -17.00
CA LYS A 227 -6.31 5.50 -17.19
C LYS A 227 -5.81 6.54 -16.18
N ARG A 228 -5.71 6.18 -14.90
CA ARG A 228 -5.20 7.06 -13.83
C ARG A 228 -3.79 7.60 -14.13
N ILE A 229 -2.89 6.75 -14.63
CA ILE A 229 -1.53 7.17 -15.01
C ILE A 229 -1.49 7.98 -16.31
N MET A 230 -2.32 7.62 -17.30
CA MET A 230 -2.28 8.26 -18.62
C MET A 230 -2.95 9.63 -18.62
N ASP A 231 -4.03 9.81 -17.85
CA ASP A 231 -4.75 11.09 -17.79
C ASP A 231 -4.00 12.16 -16.99
N SER A 232 -3.19 11.79 -15.99
CA SER A 232 -2.33 12.75 -15.27
C SER A 232 -1.27 13.40 -16.18
N SER A 233 -0.85 12.69 -17.25
CA SER A 233 0.19 13.17 -18.17
C SER A 233 -0.30 14.19 -19.20
N LYS A 234 -1.62 14.46 -19.26
CA LYS A 234 -2.21 15.43 -20.21
C LYS A 234 -2.28 16.85 -19.66
N THR A 235 -2.19 17.03 -18.35
CA THR A 235 -2.41 18.32 -17.68
C THR A 235 -1.20 19.27 -17.76
N GLU A 236 -0.05 18.82 -18.26
CA GLU A 236 1.20 19.61 -18.27
C GLU A 236 1.49 20.38 -19.59
N ILE A 237 0.60 20.33 -20.61
CA ILE A 237 0.91 20.90 -21.95
C ILE A 237 0.19 22.23 -22.27
N GLU A 238 -0.78 22.70 -21.47
CA GLU A 238 -1.53 23.94 -21.78
C GLU A 238 -1.16 25.17 -20.93
N GLY A 239 0.06 25.19 -20.38
CA GLY A 239 0.50 26.22 -19.42
C GLY A 239 1.72 27.06 -19.85
N ASP A 240 1.92 27.33 -21.13
CA ASP A 240 2.88 28.37 -21.55
C ASP A 240 2.46 29.00 -22.89
N GLY A 241 1.64 30.04 -22.79
CA GLY A 241 1.01 30.72 -23.92
C GLY A 241 0.30 31.98 -23.47
N GLY A 242 1.03 32.88 -22.80
CA GLY A 242 0.59 34.23 -22.40
C GLY A 242 1.71 35.23 -22.55
#